data_AF-A0A8T5J236-F1
#
_entry.id   AF-A0A8T5J236-F1
#
_cell.length_a   1.000
_cell.length_b   1.000
_cell.length_c   1.000
_cell.angle_alpha   90.00
_cell.angle_beta   90.00
_cell.angle_gamma   90.00
#
_symmetry.space_group_name_H-M   'P 1'
#
loop_
_entity.id
_entity.type
_entity.pdbx_description
1 polymer ?
#
loop_
_entity_poly.entity_id
_entity_poly.type
_entity_poly.pdbx_seq_one_letter_code
_entity_poly.pdbx_strand_id
1 'polypeptide(L)'
;GTIMSVSEISKVGGQWMVISGAVTSSATDTGNTTLEILANVGLNVDDTTIDFLSGYVNSTQAVAILDSSGTNITDWLNSTGSPFTNFADTSHRLNNTGSTPVNVTVSMDKDNAEHWLCGQSGATCPGDNAMVQVKALDTTSACIDGEVNTYTEVADYDSKSTVLLCTNFKPTDGSDTLETLYQLTLPQEAPTGTVTAVFTYTVEAI
;
A
#
# COMPACT_ATOMS: atom_id res chain seq x y z
N GLY A 1 -12.96 -15.67 -22.70
CA GLY A 1 -14.39 -15.35 -22.72
C GLY A 1 -15.15 -16.53 -22.18
N THR A 2 -15.73 -16.41 -20.99
CA THR A 2 -16.45 -17.50 -20.33
C THR A 2 -17.90 -17.50 -20.81
N ILE A 3 -18.31 -18.59 -21.48
CA ILE A 3 -19.70 -18.80 -21.88
C ILE A 3 -20.45 -19.35 -20.67
N MET A 4 -21.33 -18.57 -20.08
CA MET A 4 -22.23 -19.03 -19.03
C MET A 4 -23.50 -19.59 -19.68
N SER A 5 -23.75 -20.88 -19.52
CA SER A 5 -24.99 -21.51 -19.99
C SER A 5 -25.99 -21.54 -18.84
N VAL A 6 -27.06 -20.75 -18.96
CA VAL A 6 -28.21 -20.85 -18.06
C VAL A 6 -29.17 -21.87 -18.68
N SER A 7 -29.15 -23.11 -18.19
CA SER A 7 -30.15 -24.09 -18.57
C SER A 7 -31.45 -23.79 -17.84
N GLU A 8 -32.45 -23.35 -18.60
CA GLU A 8 -33.90 -23.41 -18.33
C GLU A 8 -34.33 -23.41 -16.84
N ILE A 9 -34.94 -22.31 -16.41
CA ILE A 9 -35.65 -22.22 -15.12
C ILE A 9 -36.96 -23.03 -15.25
N SER A 10 -36.91 -24.33 -14.95
CA SER A 10 -38.06 -25.23 -15.12
C SER A 10 -39.12 -25.13 -14.02
N LYS A 11 -39.01 -24.18 -13.07
CA LYS A 11 -40.06 -23.90 -12.08
C LYS A 11 -40.18 -22.40 -11.82
N VAL A 12 -41.21 -21.81 -12.40
CA VAL A 12 -41.69 -20.46 -12.08
C VAL A 12 -42.34 -20.51 -10.69
N GLY A 13 -41.53 -20.48 -9.63
CA GLY A 13 -42.06 -20.64 -8.28
C GLY A 13 -41.01 -20.71 -7.19
N GLY A 14 -40.21 -19.64 -7.04
CA GLY A 14 -39.38 -19.44 -5.86
C GLY A 14 -38.04 -18.83 -6.21
N GLN A 15 -37.83 -17.57 -5.76
CA GLN A 15 -36.61 -16.78 -5.89
C GLN A 15 -36.37 -16.18 -7.28
N TRP A 16 -37.02 -15.05 -7.53
CA TRP A 16 -36.62 -14.13 -8.58
C TRP A 16 -35.23 -13.57 -8.23
N MET A 17 -34.22 -13.91 -9.02
CA MET A 17 -33.04 -13.07 -9.13
C MET A 17 -33.49 -11.80 -9.86
N VAL A 18 -33.72 -10.72 -9.10
CA VAL A 18 -34.13 -9.43 -9.68
C VAL A 18 -32.89 -8.76 -10.26
N ILE A 19 -32.72 -8.85 -11.58
CA ILE A 19 -31.77 -8.02 -12.32
C ILE A 19 -32.48 -6.69 -12.61
N SER A 20 -32.17 -5.67 -11.80
CA SER A 20 -32.66 -4.31 -12.00
C SER A 20 -32.09 -3.73 -13.31
N GLY A 21 -32.96 -3.32 -14.24
CA GLY A 21 -32.59 -2.62 -15.48
C GLY A 21 -32.88 -3.37 -16.79
N ALA A 22 -33.29 -4.63 -16.74
CA ALA A 22 -33.69 -5.38 -17.94
C ALA A 22 -35.11 -5.00 -18.38
N VAL A 23 -35.26 -4.51 -19.61
CA VAL A 23 -36.57 -4.34 -20.24
C VAL A 23 -37.13 -5.73 -20.58
N THR A 24 -37.96 -6.28 -19.70
CA THR A 24 -38.69 -7.53 -19.97
C THR A 24 -39.92 -7.24 -20.84
N SER A 25 -39.69 -6.80 -22.08
CA SER A 25 -40.77 -6.82 -23.06
C SER A 25 -41.09 -8.28 -23.40
N SER A 26 -42.38 -8.60 -23.54
CA SER A 26 -42.87 -9.91 -23.96
C SER A 26 -42.49 -10.19 -25.42
N ALA A 27 -41.21 -10.42 -25.66
CA ALA A 27 -40.69 -10.82 -26.95
C ALA A 27 -40.80 -12.35 -27.04
N THR A 28 -41.62 -12.84 -27.97
CA THR A 28 -41.67 -14.24 -28.39
C THR A 28 -40.43 -14.69 -29.18
N ASP A 29 -39.47 -13.78 -29.36
CA ASP A 29 -38.23 -14.01 -30.07
C ASP A 29 -37.10 -14.31 -29.09
N THR A 30 -36.30 -15.33 -29.39
CA THR A 30 -35.01 -15.60 -28.72
C THR A 30 -34.07 -14.41 -28.91
N GLY A 31 -34.19 -13.44 -28.00
CA GLY A 31 -33.28 -12.30 -27.89
C GLY A 31 -32.09 -12.66 -27.00
N ASN A 32 -30.88 -12.44 -27.49
CA ASN A 32 -29.68 -12.53 -26.66
C ASN A 32 -29.67 -11.33 -25.69
N THR A 33 -29.76 -11.60 -24.38
CA THR A 33 -29.47 -10.60 -23.35
C THR A 33 -28.01 -10.69 -22.98
N THR A 34 -27.25 -9.62 -23.18
CA THR A 34 -25.86 -9.51 -22.71
C THR A 34 -25.84 -8.88 -21.33
N LEU A 35 -25.42 -9.64 -20.32
CA LEU A 35 -25.09 -9.12 -19.00
C LEU A 35 -23.59 -8.76 -19.00
N GLU A 36 -23.29 -7.48 -18.83
CA GLU A 36 -21.93 -7.01 -18.61
C GLU A 36 -21.71 -6.89 -17.10
N ILE A 37 -20.85 -7.76 -16.54
CA ILE A 37 -20.35 -7.61 -15.17
C ILE A 37 -19.05 -6.84 -15.27
N LEU A 38 -19.12 -5.53 -15.00
CA LEU A 38 -17.94 -4.69 -14.92
C LEU A 38 -17.15 -5.10 -13.67
N ALA A 39 -15.94 -5.63 -13.86
CA ALA A 39 -15.00 -5.84 -12.78
C ALA A 39 -14.76 -4.51 -12.04
N ASN A 40 -14.89 -4.50 -10.72
CA ASN A 40 -14.52 -3.33 -9.93
C ASN A 40 -13.10 -3.49 -9.39
N VAL A 41 -12.31 -2.42 -9.54
CA VAL A 41 -11.01 -2.28 -8.88
C VAL A 41 -11.24 -1.51 -7.59
N GLY A 42 -10.69 -2.01 -6.48
CA GLY A 42 -10.82 -1.34 -5.19
C GLY A 42 -9.68 -1.73 -4.27
N LEU A 43 -9.12 -0.73 -3.58
CA LEU A 43 -8.12 -0.93 -2.54
C LEU A 43 -8.58 -0.19 -1.29
N ASN A 44 -8.62 -0.91 -0.17
CA ASN A 44 -8.69 -0.30 1.14
C ASN A 44 -7.29 -0.33 1.76
N VAL A 45 -6.84 0.83 2.24
CA VAL A 45 -5.62 0.97 3.04
C VAL A 45 -6.06 1.53 4.40
N ASP A 46 -5.63 0.90 5.49
CA ASP A 46 -6.02 1.29 6.85
C ASP A 46 -5.36 2.61 7.32
N ASP A 47 -4.13 2.85 6.89
CA ASP A 47 -3.41 4.12 7.06
C ASP A 47 -2.57 4.45 5.82
N THR A 48 -2.30 5.73 5.61
CA THR A 48 -1.39 6.23 4.58
C THR A 48 -0.21 7.00 5.17
N THR A 49 -0.21 7.21 6.49
CA THR A 49 0.83 7.95 7.19
C THR A 49 1.43 7.06 8.26
N ILE A 50 2.75 6.98 8.28
CA ILE A 50 3.46 6.29 9.36
C ILE A 50 4.17 7.29 10.26
N ASP A 51 4.02 7.11 11.57
CA ASP A 51 4.64 7.94 12.62
C ASP A 51 5.78 7.18 13.33
N PHE A 52 7.01 7.64 13.11
CA PHE A 52 8.21 7.10 13.75
C PHE A 52 8.57 7.76 15.09
N LEU A 53 7.59 8.45 15.69
CA LEU A 53 7.71 9.19 16.93
C LEU A 53 8.68 10.39 16.84
N SER A 54 8.73 11.17 17.91
CA SER A 54 9.62 12.31 18.02
C SER A 54 10.98 11.92 18.61
N GLY A 55 12.05 12.28 17.93
CA GLY A 55 13.41 12.01 18.38
C GLY A 55 14.47 12.87 17.68
N TYR A 56 15.71 12.44 17.80
CA TYR A 56 16.86 13.04 17.11
C TYR A 56 17.95 11.98 16.86
N VAL A 57 18.77 12.21 15.84
CA VAL A 57 19.92 11.34 15.53
C VAL A 57 21.01 11.52 16.58
N ASN A 58 21.57 10.41 17.07
CA ASN A 58 22.69 10.40 17.99
C ASN A 58 23.88 11.16 17.39
N SER A 59 24.36 12.19 18.10
CA SER A 59 25.41 13.10 17.61
C SER A 59 26.78 12.45 17.41
N THR A 60 26.96 11.17 17.75
CA THR A 60 28.20 10.43 17.47
C THR A 60 28.13 9.59 16.19
N GLN A 61 27.00 9.61 15.49
CA GLN A 61 26.72 8.76 14.34
C GLN A 61 26.37 9.60 13.13
N ALA A 62 26.69 9.09 11.95
CA ALA A 62 26.40 9.76 10.69
C ALA A 62 24.93 9.65 10.29
N VAL A 63 24.26 8.56 10.68
CA VAL A 63 22.86 8.29 10.35
C VAL A 63 22.16 7.56 11.50
N ALA A 64 20.84 7.68 11.54
CA ALA A 64 19.94 6.78 12.26
C ALA A 64 19.16 5.92 11.28
N ILE A 65 18.81 4.70 11.69
CA ILE A 65 17.93 3.81 10.92
C ILE A 65 16.66 3.57 11.72
N LEU A 66 15.51 3.75 11.09
CA LEU A 66 14.19 3.51 11.65
C LEU A 66 13.47 2.45 10.82
N ASP A 67 13.36 1.24 11.33
CA ASP A 67 12.55 0.17 10.73
C ASP A 67 11.20 0.05 11.46
N SER A 68 10.10 0.23 10.74
CA SER A 68 8.74 0.19 11.29
C SER A 68 8.38 -1.16 11.91
N SER A 69 9.03 -2.25 11.49
CA SER A 69 8.89 -3.57 12.14
C SER A 69 9.47 -3.61 13.56
N GLY A 70 10.24 -2.60 13.96
CA GLY A 70 10.93 -2.53 15.24
C GLY A 70 12.18 -3.40 15.33
N THR A 71 12.58 -4.06 14.24
CA THR A 71 13.71 -5.00 14.25
C THR A 71 15.07 -4.33 14.07
N ASN A 72 15.09 -3.15 13.44
CA ASN A 72 16.31 -2.40 13.16
C ASN A 72 16.11 -0.91 13.45
N ILE A 73 16.22 -0.55 14.72
CA ILE A 73 16.20 0.86 15.17
C ILE A 73 17.58 1.17 15.73
N THR A 74 18.32 2.04 15.04
CA THR A 74 19.67 2.43 15.46
C THR A 74 19.78 3.93 15.54
N ASP A 75 20.43 4.40 16.60
CA ASP A 75 20.92 5.77 16.72
C ASP A 75 19.87 6.88 16.65
N TRP A 76 18.58 6.53 16.78
CA TRP A 76 17.48 7.45 17.01
C TRP A 76 17.16 7.51 18.50
N LEU A 77 17.38 8.67 19.09
CA LEU A 77 17.22 8.89 20.52
C LEU A 77 15.94 9.68 20.81
N ASN A 78 15.25 9.30 21.87
CA ASN A 78 14.10 10.03 22.39
C ASN A 78 14.53 11.28 23.18
N SER A 79 13.56 12.04 23.68
CA SER A 79 13.83 13.28 24.45
C SER A 79 14.66 13.08 25.73
N THR A 80 14.80 11.85 26.23
CA THR A 80 15.64 11.52 27.39
C THR A 80 17.02 10.99 27.00
N GLY A 81 17.35 10.98 25.70
CA GLY A 81 18.62 10.47 25.18
C GLY A 81 18.71 8.94 25.19
N SER A 82 17.58 8.24 25.28
CA SER A 82 17.52 6.78 25.24
C SER A 82 17.08 6.30 23.86
N PRO A 83 17.57 5.16 23.37
CA PRO A 83 17.14 4.60 22.10
C PRO A 83 15.68 4.15 22.17
N PHE A 84 14.99 4.21 21.04
CA PHE A 84 13.68 3.58 20.90
C PHE A 84 13.83 2.06 20.76
N THR A 85 12.87 1.33 21.33
CA THR A 85 12.81 -0.14 21.24
C THR A 85 11.69 -0.64 20.35
N ASN A 86 10.73 0.23 20.01
CA ASN A 86 9.59 -0.05 19.17
C ASN A 86 8.92 1.27 18.72
N PHE A 87 8.13 1.18 17.65
CA PHE A 87 7.25 2.25 17.20
C PHE A 87 5.79 1.91 17.51
N ALA A 88 4.95 2.94 17.63
CA ALA A 88 3.52 2.77 17.86
C ALA A 88 2.80 2.33 16.59
N ASP A 89 3.28 2.82 15.44
CA ASP A 89 2.83 2.43 14.12
C ASP A 89 3.88 1.54 13.46
N THR A 90 3.45 0.40 12.95
CA THR A 90 4.35 -0.66 12.49
C THR A 90 4.22 -0.96 11.02
N SER A 91 3.02 -0.85 10.46
CA SER A 91 2.72 -1.24 9.09
C SER A 91 1.42 -0.61 8.61
N HIS A 92 1.29 -0.45 7.30
CA HIS A 92 -0.01 -0.26 6.68
C HIS A 92 -0.52 -1.61 6.16
N ARG A 93 -1.83 -1.83 6.23
CA ARG A 93 -2.50 -3.04 5.77
C ARG A 93 -3.41 -2.72 4.60
N LEU A 94 -3.18 -3.45 3.53
CA LEU A 94 -3.85 -3.29 2.26
C LEU A 94 -4.78 -4.47 2.04
N ASN A 95 -6.00 -4.16 1.56
CA ASN A 95 -7.03 -5.14 1.21
C ASN A 95 -7.62 -4.80 -0.15
N ASN A 96 -7.59 -5.75 -1.10
CA ASN A 96 -8.26 -5.57 -2.38
C ASN A 96 -9.75 -5.78 -2.18
N THR A 97 -10.53 -4.70 -2.18
CA THR A 97 -11.99 -4.73 -2.04
C THR A 97 -12.71 -4.86 -3.38
N GLY A 98 -11.95 -4.95 -4.48
CA GLY A 98 -12.46 -5.20 -5.81
C GLY A 98 -12.85 -6.66 -6.04
N SER A 99 -13.34 -6.96 -7.23
CA SER A 99 -13.79 -8.29 -7.66
C SER A 99 -12.76 -9.00 -8.53
N THR A 100 -11.65 -8.34 -8.86
CA THR A 100 -10.57 -8.88 -9.71
C THR A 100 -9.21 -8.69 -9.07
N PRO A 101 -8.23 -9.54 -9.40
CA PRO A 101 -6.86 -9.32 -8.98
C PRO A 101 -6.28 -8.03 -9.57
N VAL A 102 -5.37 -7.40 -8.83
CA VAL A 102 -4.78 -6.11 -9.17
C VAL A 102 -3.27 -6.10 -8.96
N ASN A 103 -2.57 -5.26 -9.73
CA ASN A 103 -1.23 -4.80 -9.37
C ASN A 103 -1.35 -3.76 -8.27
N VAL A 104 -0.50 -3.84 -7.25
CA VAL A 104 -0.43 -2.84 -6.17
C VAL A 104 0.93 -2.17 -6.22
N THR A 105 0.94 -0.85 -6.36
CA THR A 105 2.17 -0.06 -6.29
C THR A 105 2.11 0.95 -5.14
N VAL A 106 3.26 1.30 -4.60
CA VAL A 106 3.43 2.37 -3.61
C VAL A 106 4.44 3.39 -4.09
N SER A 107 4.17 4.65 -3.75
CA SER A 107 5.08 5.77 -3.92
C SER A 107 4.95 6.68 -2.69
N MET A 108 5.84 7.65 -2.55
CA MET A 108 5.75 8.66 -1.50
C MET A 108 5.26 10.01 -2.02
N ASP A 109 4.78 10.86 -1.12
CA ASP A 109 4.22 12.17 -1.45
C ASP A 109 5.28 13.25 -1.74
N LYS A 110 6.55 13.05 -1.38
CA LYS A 110 7.64 14.01 -1.66
C LYS A 110 8.44 13.66 -2.91
N ASP A 111 9.24 14.63 -3.35
CA ASP A 111 10.09 14.50 -4.54
C ASP A 111 11.36 13.68 -4.29
N ASN A 112 11.89 13.67 -3.06
CA ASN A 112 13.03 12.86 -2.63
C ASN A 112 12.94 12.59 -1.11
N ALA A 113 13.83 11.74 -0.59
CA ALA A 113 13.85 11.34 0.82
C ALA A 113 14.16 12.52 1.77
N GLU A 114 15.05 13.42 1.34
CA GLU A 114 15.50 14.57 2.12
C GLU A 114 14.36 15.55 2.46
N HIS A 115 13.36 15.67 1.57
CA HIS A 115 12.22 16.56 1.77
C HIS A 115 11.32 16.20 2.97
N TRP A 116 11.50 15.04 3.60
CA TRP A 116 10.90 14.76 4.91
C TRP A 116 11.57 15.50 6.06
N LEU A 117 12.84 15.87 5.91
CA LEU A 117 13.62 16.59 6.92
C LEU A 117 13.48 18.11 6.80
N CYS A 118 13.61 18.64 5.58
CA CYS A 118 13.61 20.10 5.36
C CYS A 118 12.31 20.64 4.74
N GLY A 119 11.34 19.79 4.42
CA GLY A 119 10.07 20.19 3.80
C GLY A 119 10.10 20.17 2.27
N GLN A 120 9.20 20.93 1.64
CA GLN A 120 9.01 20.90 0.17
C GLN A 120 10.26 21.27 -0.63
N SER A 121 10.23 20.87 -1.91
CA SER A 121 11.24 21.19 -2.92
C SER A 121 11.62 22.66 -2.95
N GLY A 122 12.94 22.92 -2.89
CA GLY A 122 13.53 24.26 -2.80
C GLY A 122 13.97 24.66 -1.39
N ALA A 123 13.69 23.87 -0.36
CA ALA A 123 14.31 24.00 0.94
C ALA A 123 15.76 23.48 0.91
N THR A 124 16.68 24.17 1.58
CA THR A 124 18.04 23.66 1.81
C THR A 124 17.98 22.59 2.89
N CYS A 125 18.07 21.33 2.46
CA CYS A 125 18.32 20.21 3.34
C CYS A 125 19.80 20.20 3.77
N PRO A 126 20.08 19.89 5.04
CA PRO A 126 21.44 19.93 5.56
C PRO A 126 22.31 18.74 5.12
N GLY A 127 21.71 17.69 4.54
CA GLY A 127 22.41 16.49 4.03
C GLY A 127 21.78 15.93 2.74
N ASP A 128 22.40 14.86 2.23
CA ASP A 128 22.08 14.15 0.98
C ASP A 128 22.09 12.61 1.16
N ASN A 129 21.82 12.12 2.36
CA ASN A 129 21.96 10.72 2.75
C ASN A 129 20.68 10.08 3.32
N ALA A 130 19.55 10.80 3.25
CA ALA A 130 18.26 10.28 3.59
C ALA A 130 17.83 9.24 2.56
N MET A 131 17.16 8.18 3.04
CA MET A 131 16.64 7.13 2.17
C MET A 131 15.34 6.57 2.73
N VAL A 132 14.46 6.18 1.83
CA VAL A 132 13.16 5.58 2.10
C VAL A 132 13.08 4.26 1.41
N GLN A 133 12.77 3.22 2.16
CA GLN A 133 12.57 1.89 1.63
C GLN A 133 11.28 1.29 2.12
N VAL A 134 10.70 0.42 1.30
CA VAL A 134 9.49 -0.32 1.60
C VAL A 134 9.72 -1.80 1.38
N LYS A 135 9.05 -2.64 2.16
CA LYS A 135 8.85 -4.06 1.84
C LYS A 135 7.39 -4.42 2.06
N ALA A 136 6.90 -5.36 1.27
CA ALA A 136 5.66 -6.05 1.49
C ALA A 136 5.88 -7.28 2.38
N LEU A 137 4.85 -7.64 3.13
CA LEU A 137 4.76 -8.86 3.90
C LEU A 137 3.37 -9.47 3.68
N ASP A 138 3.33 -10.57 2.95
CA ASP A 138 2.13 -11.38 2.76
C ASP A 138 2.11 -12.55 3.76
N THR A 139 1.33 -12.38 4.82
CA THR A 139 1.14 -13.44 5.82
C THR A 139 -0.05 -14.37 5.49
N THR A 140 -0.81 -14.04 4.45
CA THR A 140 -2.12 -14.67 4.16
C THR A 140 -2.21 -15.32 2.78
N SER A 141 -1.15 -15.26 1.97
CA SER A 141 -1.15 -15.69 0.57
C SER A 141 -2.10 -14.85 -0.32
N ALA A 142 -2.27 -13.59 0.05
CA ALA A 142 -3.06 -12.60 -0.67
C ALA A 142 -2.37 -12.13 -1.97
N CYS A 143 -1.03 -12.14 -1.98
CA CYS A 143 -0.20 -11.87 -3.14
C CYS A 143 0.22 -13.17 -3.83
N ILE A 144 -0.19 -13.39 -5.08
CA ILE A 144 0.14 -14.63 -5.82
C ILE A 144 1.56 -14.61 -6.36
N ASP A 145 2.08 -13.42 -6.72
CA ASP A 145 3.36 -13.27 -7.39
C ASP A 145 3.91 -11.83 -7.23
N GLY A 146 5.21 -11.67 -7.45
CA GLY A 146 5.87 -10.37 -7.51
C GLY A 146 5.89 -9.60 -6.19
N GLU A 147 5.79 -10.28 -5.05
CA GLU A 147 5.87 -9.66 -3.73
C GLU A 147 7.27 -9.09 -3.49
N VAL A 148 7.34 -7.81 -3.08
CA VAL A 148 8.60 -7.17 -2.67
C VAL A 148 8.90 -7.50 -1.21
N ASN A 149 9.46 -8.68 -0.96
CA ASN A 149 9.74 -9.16 0.41
C ASN A 149 11.07 -8.65 1.02
N THR A 150 11.77 -7.74 0.34
CA THR A 150 13.00 -7.09 0.82
C THR A 150 12.88 -5.59 0.70
N TYR A 151 13.57 -4.85 1.59
CA TYR A 151 13.56 -3.39 1.56
C TYR A 151 14.06 -2.88 0.21
N THR A 152 13.13 -2.28 -0.53
CA THR A 152 13.34 -1.72 -1.86
C THR A 152 13.16 -0.22 -1.79
N GLU A 153 14.05 0.50 -2.46
CA GLU A 153 14.08 1.96 -2.46
C GLU A 153 12.82 2.56 -3.10
N VAL A 154 12.14 3.42 -2.33
CA VAL A 154 11.04 4.28 -2.80
C VAL A 154 11.58 5.65 -3.18
N ALA A 155 12.54 6.17 -2.41
CA ALA A 155 13.29 7.36 -2.75
C ALA A 155 14.62 7.40 -1.99
N ASP A 156 15.58 8.07 -2.60
CA ASP A 156 16.82 8.51 -1.98
C ASP A 156 16.95 10.03 -2.17
N TYR A 157 18.16 10.58 -2.11
CA TYR A 157 18.42 11.99 -2.36
C TYR A 157 18.21 12.39 -3.83
N ASP A 158 18.64 11.56 -4.77
CA ASP A 158 18.71 11.88 -6.20
C ASP A 158 17.51 11.36 -7.00
N SER A 159 16.69 10.50 -6.41
CA SER A 159 15.68 9.73 -7.13
C SER A 159 14.43 9.44 -6.30
N LYS A 160 13.37 9.18 -7.05
CA LYS A 160 12.07 8.71 -6.56
C LYS A 160 11.56 7.64 -7.50
N SER A 161 11.08 6.55 -6.92
CA SER A 161 10.56 5.38 -7.60
C SER A 161 9.14 5.07 -7.15
N THR A 162 8.38 4.44 -8.05
CA THR A 162 7.13 3.77 -7.71
C THR A 162 7.43 2.28 -7.63
N VAL A 163 7.22 1.68 -6.47
CA VAL A 163 7.55 0.28 -6.20
C VAL A 163 6.31 -0.58 -6.40
N LEU A 164 6.41 -1.61 -7.24
CA LEU A 164 5.37 -2.62 -7.40
C LEU A 164 5.45 -3.61 -6.24
N LEU A 165 4.52 -3.51 -5.29
CA LEU A 165 4.50 -4.33 -4.07
C LEU A 165 4.01 -5.75 -4.32
N CYS A 166 3.08 -5.92 -5.26
CA CYS A 166 2.51 -7.21 -5.63
C CYS A 166 1.98 -7.14 -7.07
N THR A 167 2.28 -8.15 -7.90
CA THR A 167 1.81 -8.21 -9.30
C THR A 167 0.44 -8.88 -9.43
N ASN A 168 -0.05 -9.53 -8.37
CA ASN A 168 -1.32 -10.26 -8.43
C ASN A 168 -1.93 -10.35 -7.02
N PHE A 169 -2.50 -9.24 -6.59
CA PHE A 169 -3.14 -9.10 -5.30
C PHE A 169 -4.62 -9.49 -5.40
N LYS A 170 -4.99 -10.61 -4.79
CA LYS A 170 -6.35 -11.19 -4.92
C LYS A 170 -7.41 -10.33 -4.25
N PRO A 171 -8.66 -10.34 -4.76
CA PRO A 171 -9.83 -9.89 -4.02
C PRO A 171 -9.88 -10.49 -2.62
N THR A 172 -10.16 -9.67 -1.62
CA THR A 172 -10.21 -10.11 -0.22
C THR A 172 -11.37 -11.09 0.00
N ASP A 173 -11.10 -12.18 0.69
CA ASP A 173 -12.11 -13.10 1.22
C ASP A 173 -12.52 -12.76 2.68
N GLY A 174 -12.02 -11.64 3.21
CA GLY A 174 -12.18 -11.21 4.60
C GLY A 174 -10.98 -11.53 5.49
N SER A 175 -9.99 -12.28 5.01
CA SER A 175 -8.74 -12.57 5.73
C SER A 175 -7.47 -12.19 4.97
N ASP A 176 -7.52 -12.20 3.63
CA ASP A 176 -6.41 -11.84 2.76
C ASP A 176 -6.03 -10.37 2.91
N THR A 177 -4.83 -10.11 3.46
CA THR A 177 -4.25 -8.77 3.65
C THR A 177 -2.78 -8.75 3.27
N LEU A 178 -2.33 -7.67 2.62
CA LEU A 178 -0.91 -7.40 2.38
C LEU A 178 -0.43 -6.31 3.33
N GLU A 179 0.62 -6.57 4.11
CA GLU A 179 1.19 -5.55 4.99
C GLU A 179 2.38 -4.88 4.31
N THR A 180 2.57 -3.57 4.54
CA THR A 180 3.75 -2.85 4.08
C THR A 180 4.51 -2.26 5.25
N LEU A 181 5.80 -2.55 5.28
CA LEU A 181 6.76 -2.14 6.29
C LEU A 181 7.75 -1.15 5.67
N TYR A 182 8.27 -0.25 6.49
CA TYR A 182 9.05 0.89 6.04
C TYR A 182 10.37 0.98 6.78
N GLN A 183 11.41 1.40 6.06
CA GLN A 183 12.69 1.74 6.64
C GLN A 183 13.09 3.14 6.20
N LEU A 184 13.48 3.97 7.17
CA LEU A 184 14.07 5.28 6.92
C LEU A 184 15.53 5.29 7.37
N THR A 185 16.37 5.89 6.55
CA THR A 185 17.69 6.36 6.93
C THR A 185 17.61 7.86 7.12
N LEU A 186 17.97 8.37 8.30
CA LEU A 186 17.99 9.79 8.61
C LEU A 186 19.44 10.25 8.85
N PRO A 187 19.93 11.28 8.15
CA PRO A 187 21.26 11.83 8.35
C PRO A 187 21.38 12.55 9.71
N GLN A 188 22.60 12.67 10.21
CA GLN A 188 22.91 13.29 11.51
C GLN A 188 22.32 14.70 11.66
N GLU A 189 22.24 15.44 10.57
CA GLU A 189 21.78 16.82 10.54
C GLU A 189 20.25 16.94 10.53
N ALA A 190 19.52 15.82 10.54
CA ALA A 190 18.07 15.80 10.65
C ALA A 190 17.60 16.61 11.87
N PRO A 191 16.60 17.49 11.70
CA PRO A 191 16.08 18.27 12.82
C PRO A 191 15.44 17.37 13.88
N THR A 192 15.54 17.79 15.15
CA THR A 192 14.81 17.15 16.24
C THR A 192 13.32 17.34 16.05
N GLY A 193 12.55 16.25 16.13
CA GLY A 193 11.10 16.31 15.99
C GLY A 193 10.48 14.98 15.61
N THR A 194 9.17 15.02 15.35
CA THR A 194 8.41 13.88 14.82
C THR A 194 8.74 13.66 13.36
N VAL A 195 9.02 12.41 13.01
CA VAL A 195 9.23 11.99 11.62
C VAL A 195 7.99 11.24 11.15
N THR A 196 7.27 11.85 10.21
CA THR A 196 6.09 11.25 9.56
C THR A 196 6.32 11.13 8.07
N ALA A 197 5.99 9.97 7.50
CA ALA A 197 6.05 9.72 6.06
C ALA A 197 4.66 9.40 5.53
N VAL A 198 4.30 10.01 4.38
CA VAL A 198 3.01 9.77 3.71
C VAL A 198 3.24 8.99 2.43
N PHE A 199 2.49 7.92 2.27
CA PHE A 199 2.58 7.02 1.13
C PHE A 199 1.29 7.02 0.32
N THR A 200 1.44 6.94 -0.99
CA THR A 200 0.35 6.83 -1.95
C THR A 200 0.36 5.46 -2.57
N TYR A 201 -0.77 4.77 -2.47
CA TYR A 201 -0.99 3.47 -3.09
C TYR A 201 -1.87 3.59 -4.30
N THR A 202 -1.52 2.86 -5.35
CA THR A 202 -2.33 2.78 -6.56
C THR A 202 -2.53 1.33 -6.96
N VAL A 203 -3.70 1.06 -7.53
CA VAL A 203 -4.06 -0.26 -8.03
C VAL A 203 -4.49 -0.20 -9.48
N GLU A 204 -4.09 -1.22 -10.24
CA GLU A 204 -4.45 -1.40 -11.64
C GLU A 204 -4.94 -2.83 -11.87
N ALA A 205 -6.02 -2.99 -12.63
CA ALA A 205 -6.51 -4.31 -13.02
C ALA A 205 -5.50 -5.02 -13.94
N ILE A 206 -5.44 -6.35 -13.84
CA ILE A 206 -4.60 -7.23 -14.66
C ILE A 206 -5.38 -7.76 -15.87
#